data_AF-A0A519P386-F1
#
_entry.id   AF-A0A519P386-F1
#
_cell.length_a   1.000
_cell.length_b   1.000
_cell.length_c   1.000
_cell.angle_alpha   90.00
_cell.angle_beta   90.00
_cell.angle_gamma   90.00
#
_symmetry.space_group_name_H-M   'P 1'
#
loop_
_entity.id
_entity.type
_entity.pdbx_description
1 polymer ?
#
loop_
_entity_poly.entity_id
_entity_poly.type
_entity_poly.pdbx_seq_one_letter_code
_entity_poly.pdbx_strand_id
1 'polypeptide(L)'
;MAEQDTEGRRSLIARWFPTRYLYLRDGDDVKAWALTPGKQMLAAAGAVLIGGWFLVASGGFTLDMVRQSNAERTVARGRAEAERRNADLQARLDSAVIRMTSSTGSIDEMAQMVERRHAALTRVMTLFHGVDGAQAALTPAPALDPDSSTPLQRIVAVRMDQERLIARAENVAGSRAERLRLAFRLAGLNPAAYAPRDTALGGPLIDAGDPRALGAVLDVDEAFARRIRNAADNLSEMRGLADAAEGLPFRRPTPSRTTSGFGVRFDPFNGR
;
A
#
# COMPACT_ATOMS: atom_id res chain seq x y z
N MET A 1 -56.76 73.83 -51.27
CA MET A 1 -57.01 72.44 -51.71
C MET A 1 -56.85 71.51 -50.50
N ALA A 2 -57.91 71.32 -49.69
CA ALA A 2 -57.89 70.35 -48.58
C ALA A 2 -59.29 69.86 -48.15
N GLU A 3 -60.38 70.28 -48.80
CA GLU A 3 -61.75 69.95 -48.36
C GLU A 3 -62.39 68.74 -49.07
N GLN A 4 -61.92 68.36 -50.27
CA GLN A 4 -62.60 67.33 -51.08
C GLN A 4 -62.29 65.86 -50.69
N ASP A 5 -61.22 65.59 -49.96
CA ASP A 5 -60.85 64.20 -49.58
C ASP A 5 -61.63 63.64 -48.39
N THR A 6 -62.37 64.49 -47.66
CA THR A 6 -63.07 64.07 -46.44
C THR A 6 -64.43 63.41 -46.71
N GLU A 7 -65.12 63.77 -47.81
CA GLU A 7 -66.43 63.20 -48.15
C GLU A 7 -66.32 61.77 -48.70
N GLY A 8 -65.32 61.49 -49.54
CA GLY A 8 -65.07 60.15 -50.08
C GLY A 8 -64.72 59.11 -49.01
N ARG A 9 -63.91 59.49 -48.00
CA ARG A 9 -63.59 58.63 -46.84
C ARG A 9 -64.81 58.38 -45.96
N ARG A 10 -65.70 59.36 -45.77
CA ARG A 10 -66.93 59.20 -44.98
C ARG A 10 -67.92 58.23 -45.64
N SER A 11 -68.01 58.25 -46.97
CA SER A 11 -68.87 57.34 -47.75
C SER A 11 -68.46 55.86 -47.61
N LEU A 12 -67.17 55.56 -47.70
CA LEU A 12 -66.67 54.18 -47.58
C LEU A 12 -66.78 53.63 -46.15
N ILE A 13 -66.55 54.46 -45.14
CA ILE A 13 -66.68 54.08 -43.72
C ILE A 13 -68.14 53.79 -43.36
N ALA A 14 -69.08 54.61 -43.85
CA ALA A 14 -70.51 54.39 -43.62
C ALA A 14 -71.05 53.11 -44.26
N ARG A 15 -70.41 52.64 -45.34
CA ARG A 15 -70.77 51.37 -46.02
C ARG A 15 -70.32 50.13 -45.23
N TRP A 16 -69.17 50.18 -44.57
CA TRP A 16 -68.67 49.06 -43.75
C TRP A 16 -69.18 49.09 -42.30
N PHE A 17 -69.41 50.29 -41.74
CA PHE A 17 -69.88 50.49 -40.37
C PHE A 17 -71.14 51.37 -40.35
N PRO A 18 -72.32 50.80 -40.71
CA PRO A 18 -73.56 51.55 -40.68
C PRO A 18 -73.97 51.87 -39.23
N THR A 19 -74.67 52.99 -39.06
CA THR A 19 -75.23 53.40 -37.76
C THR A 19 -76.20 52.32 -37.27
N ARG A 20 -75.91 51.69 -36.13
CA ARG A 20 -76.78 50.67 -35.52
C ARG A 20 -77.33 51.20 -34.20
N TYR A 21 -78.63 51.03 -33.99
CA TYR A 21 -79.28 51.39 -32.73
C TYR A 21 -79.37 50.14 -31.86
N LEU A 22 -78.73 50.19 -30.70
CA LEU A 22 -78.88 49.17 -29.67
C LEU A 22 -79.94 49.67 -28.68
N TYR A 23 -81.08 48.99 -28.63
CA TYR A 23 -82.13 49.28 -27.66
C TYR A 23 -81.87 48.45 -26.42
N LEU A 24 -81.46 49.10 -25.34
CA LEU A 24 -81.35 48.45 -24.04
C LEU A 24 -82.61 48.78 -23.25
N ARG A 25 -83.40 47.76 -22.94
CA ARG A 25 -84.58 47.88 -22.08
C ARG A 25 -84.16 47.55 -20.66
N ASP A 26 -84.23 48.53 -19.77
CA ASP A 26 -83.99 48.37 -18.34
C ASP A 26 -85.29 48.70 -17.60
N GLY A 27 -86.00 47.65 -17.17
CA GLY A 27 -87.36 47.76 -16.64
C GLY A 27 -88.34 48.38 -17.66
N ASP A 28 -88.97 49.49 -17.26
CA ASP A 28 -89.99 50.19 -18.05
C ASP A 28 -89.42 51.32 -18.93
N ASP A 29 -88.12 51.56 -18.88
CA ASP A 29 -87.43 52.57 -19.70
C ASP A 29 -86.61 51.91 -20.83
N VAL A 30 -86.78 52.39 -22.06
CA VAL A 30 -86.07 51.89 -23.25
C VAL A 30 -85.08 52.95 -23.70
N LYS A 31 -83.79 52.75 -23.38
CA LYS A 31 -82.73 53.65 -23.82
C LYS A 31 -82.13 53.15 -25.11
N ALA A 32 -82.31 53.93 -26.17
CA ALA A 32 -81.70 53.67 -27.48
C ALA A 32 -80.29 54.30 -27.52
N TRP A 33 -79.26 53.47 -27.66
CA TRP A 33 -77.90 53.93 -27.89
C TRP A 33 -77.56 53.83 -29.37
N ALA A 34 -77.23 54.97 -29.99
CA ALA A 34 -76.74 55.02 -31.36
C ALA A 34 -75.24 54.69 -31.40
N LEU A 35 -74.90 53.54 -31.98
CA LEU A 35 -73.53 53.20 -32.34
C LEU A 35 -73.19 53.93 -33.63
N THR A 36 -72.58 55.10 -33.49
CA THR A 36 -72.10 55.88 -34.63
C THR A 36 -70.96 55.15 -35.35
N PRO A 37 -70.79 55.34 -36.67
CA PRO A 37 -69.72 54.70 -37.44
C PRO A 37 -68.32 54.90 -36.82
N GLY A 38 -68.05 56.08 -36.25
CA GLY A 38 -66.79 56.37 -35.56
C GLY A 38 -66.56 55.53 -34.30
N LYS A 39 -67.60 55.29 -33.49
CA LYS A 39 -67.51 54.44 -32.28
C LYS A 39 -67.29 52.97 -32.65
N GLN A 40 -67.95 52.48 -33.70
CA GLN A 40 -67.76 51.11 -34.20
C GLN A 40 -66.36 50.89 -34.77
N MET A 41 -65.82 51.86 -35.52
CA MET A 41 -64.46 51.80 -36.06
C MET A 41 -63.41 51.78 -34.95
N LEU A 42 -63.56 52.61 -33.91
CA LEU A 42 -62.65 52.62 -32.76
C LEU A 42 -62.72 51.29 -31.98
N ALA A 43 -63.91 50.74 -31.78
CA ALA A 43 -64.08 49.42 -31.16
C ALA A 43 -63.43 48.30 -31.99
N ALA A 44 -63.59 48.33 -33.33
CA ALA A 44 -62.96 47.37 -34.23
C ALA A 44 -61.42 47.48 -34.20
N ALA A 45 -60.88 48.71 -34.23
CA ALA A 45 -59.44 48.95 -34.12
C ALA A 45 -58.89 48.46 -32.76
N GLY A 46 -59.62 48.71 -31.67
CA GLY A 46 -59.28 48.19 -30.35
C GLY A 46 -59.28 46.66 -30.29
N ALA A 47 -60.30 46.01 -30.89
CA ALA A 47 -60.37 44.56 -30.96
C ALA A 47 -59.20 43.95 -31.76
N VAL A 48 -58.81 44.59 -32.87
CA VAL A 48 -57.64 44.16 -33.67
C VAL A 48 -56.33 44.35 -32.89
N LEU A 49 -56.17 45.46 -32.17
CA LEU A 49 -54.99 45.70 -31.33
C LEU A 49 -54.88 44.68 -30.20
N ILE A 50 -55.98 44.42 -29.50
CA ILE A 50 -56.04 43.43 -28.41
C ILE A 50 -55.78 42.03 -28.97
N GLY A 51 -56.43 41.66 -30.08
CA GLY A 51 -56.21 40.36 -30.74
C GLY A 51 -54.77 40.19 -31.22
N GLY A 52 -54.20 41.22 -31.85
CA GLY A 52 -52.80 41.24 -32.26
C GLY A 52 -51.84 41.12 -31.07
N TRP A 53 -52.11 41.82 -29.98
CA TRP A 53 -51.36 41.71 -28.73
C TRP A 53 -51.43 40.28 -28.16
N PHE A 54 -52.62 39.68 -28.09
CA PHE A 54 -52.78 38.30 -27.63
C PHE A 54 -52.02 37.31 -28.51
N LEU A 55 -52.02 37.47 -29.83
CA LEU A 55 -51.26 36.62 -30.73
C LEU A 55 -49.75 36.74 -30.51
N VAL A 56 -49.24 37.96 -30.32
CA VAL A 56 -47.81 38.20 -30.03
C VAL A 56 -47.43 37.64 -28.66
N ALA A 57 -48.24 37.88 -27.63
CA ALA A 57 -47.99 37.39 -26.27
C ALA A 57 -48.05 35.86 -26.20
N SER A 58 -49.06 35.24 -26.83
CA SER A 58 -49.19 33.78 -26.88
C SER A 58 -48.08 33.13 -27.69
N GLY A 59 -47.67 33.74 -28.81
CA GLY A 59 -46.53 33.26 -29.61
C GLY A 59 -45.19 33.39 -28.86
N GLY A 60 -45.02 34.46 -28.07
CA GLY A 60 -43.85 34.63 -27.21
C GLY A 60 -43.76 33.55 -26.13
N PHE A 61 -44.87 33.26 -25.45
CA PHE A 61 -44.92 32.25 -24.39
C PHE A 61 -44.64 30.83 -24.90
N THR A 62 -45.18 30.44 -26.07
CA THR A 62 -44.91 29.12 -26.64
C THR A 62 -43.45 28.96 -27.06
N LEU A 63 -42.83 30.01 -27.61
CA LEU A 63 -41.39 30.02 -27.92
C LEU A 63 -40.53 29.96 -26.66
N ASP A 64 -40.90 30.67 -25.61
CA ASP A 64 -40.18 30.69 -24.34
C ASP A 64 -40.24 29.32 -23.64
N MET A 65 -41.41 28.68 -23.61
CA MET A 65 -41.57 27.33 -23.06
C MET A 65 -40.68 26.30 -23.77
N VAL A 66 -40.58 26.37 -25.11
CA VAL A 66 -39.69 25.49 -25.88
C VAL A 66 -38.22 25.78 -25.57
N ARG A 67 -37.83 27.06 -25.46
CA ARG A 67 -36.45 27.46 -25.12
C ARG A 67 -36.06 27.02 -23.71
N GLN A 68 -36.94 27.21 -22.72
CA GLN A 68 -36.73 26.78 -21.35
C GLN A 68 -36.58 25.25 -21.28
N SER A 69 -37.44 24.50 -21.98
CA SER A 69 -37.33 23.02 -21.99
C SER A 69 -36.00 22.52 -22.57
N ASN A 70 -35.45 23.23 -23.56
CA ASN A 70 -34.15 22.90 -24.15
C ASN A 70 -33.00 23.29 -23.22
N ALA A 71 -33.09 24.44 -22.54
CA ALA A 71 -32.12 24.87 -21.53
C ALA A 71 -32.07 23.93 -20.32
N GLU A 72 -33.22 23.46 -19.85
CA GLU A 72 -33.30 22.47 -18.77
C GLU A 72 -32.65 21.15 -19.18
N ARG A 73 -32.86 20.69 -20.42
CA ARG A 73 -32.24 19.47 -20.95
C ARG A 73 -30.73 19.58 -21.09
N THR A 74 -30.19 20.73 -21.52
CA THR A 74 -28.73 20.92 -21.62
C THR A 74 -28.08 20.97 -20.23
N VAL A 75 -28.72 21.65 -19.27
CA VAL A 75 -28.27 21.68 -17.87
C VAL A 75 -28.34 20.29 -17.23
N ALA A 76 -29.43 19.54 -17.45
CA ALA A 76 -29.57 18.18 -16.92
C ALA A 76 -28.50 17.23 -17.48
N ARG A 77 -28.21 17.31 -18.78
CA ARG A 77 -27.12 16.53 -19.41
C ARG A 77 -25.75 16.90 -18.83
N GLY A 78 -25.47 18.20 -18.69
CA GLY A 78 -24.21 18.67 -18.09
C GLY A 78 -24.03 18.22 -16.65
N ARG A 79 -25.10 18.23 -15.84
CA ARG A 79 -25.07 17.71 -14.46
C ARG A 79 -24.82 16.21 -14.42
N ALA A 80 -25.51 15.43 -15.24
CA ALA A 80 -25.30 13.98 -15.31
C ALA A 80 -23.88 13.59 -15.74
N GLU A 81 -23.27 14.35 -16.66
CA GLU A 81 -21.87 14.16 -17.03
C GLU A 81 -20.90 14.51 -15.89
N ALA A 82 -21.16 15.62 -15.18
CA ALA A 82 -20.35 16.03 -14.03
C ALA A 82 -20.42 15.00 -12.89
N GLU A 83 -21.62 14.50 -12.58
CA GLU A 83 -21.84 13.43 -11.59
C GLU A 83 -21.07 12.16 -11.95
N ARG A 84 -21.11 11.74 -13.24
CA ARG A 84 -20.34 10.58 -13.72
C ARG A 84 -18.84 10.77 -13.57
N ARG A 85 -18.30 11.95 -13.90
CA ARG A 85 -16.86 12.23 -13.73
C ARG A 85 -16.46 12.26 -12.27
N ASN A 86 -17.32 12.80 -11.40
CA ASN A 86 -17.06 12.81 -9.97
C ASN A 86 -17.04 11.37 -9.41
N ALA A 87 -18.01 10.55 -9.79
CA ALA A 87 -18.05 9.14 -9.42
C ALA A 87 -16.82 8.37 -9.93
N ASP A 88 -16.36 8.61 -11.17
CA ASP A 88 -15.14 7.98 -11.70
C ASP A 88 -13.88 8.40 -10.93
N LEU A 89 -13.76 9.69 -10.59
CA LEU A 89 -12.63 10.18 -9.79
C LEU A 89 -12.64 9.59 -8.38
N GLN A 90 -13.81 9.52 -7.74
CA GLN A 90 -13.96 8.87 -6.43
C GLN A 90 -13.58 7.38 -6.51
N ALA A 91 -14.08 6.65 -7.51
CA ALA A 91 -13.73 5.24 -7.71
C ALA A 91 -12.22 5.04 -7.94
N ARG A 92 -11.56 5.94 -8.69
CA ARG A 92 -10.10 5.91 -8.89
C ARG A 92 -9.35 6.16 -7.58
N LEU A 93 -9.78 7.14 -6.79
CA LEU A 93 -9.21 7.44 -5.48
C LEU A 93 -9.35 6.26 -4.54
N ASP A 94 -10.55 5.68 -4.40
CA ASP A 94 -10.79 4.51 -3.57
C ASP A 94 -9.90 3.34 -3.99
N SER A 95 -9.80 3.07 -5.30
CA SER A 95 -8.93 2.02 -5.82
C SER A 95 -7.44 2.29 -5.53
N ALA A 96 -7.00 3.55 -5.58
CA ALA A 96 -5.63 3.95 -5.32
C ALA A 96 -5.30 3.85 -3.82
N VAL A 97 -6.23 4.26 -2.96
CA VAL A 97 -6.13 4.14 -1.50
C VAL A 97 -6.07 2.66 -1.12
N ILE A 98 -6.94 1.80 -1.64
CA ILE A 98 -6.91 0.36 -1.34
C ILE A 98 -5.55 -0.25 -1.73
N ARG A 99 -5.04 0.06 -2.94
CA ARG A 99 -3.71 -0.42 -3.37
C ARG A 99 -2.58 0.12 -2.50
N MET A 100 -2.67 1.38 -2.09
CA MET A 100 -1.66 2.02 -1.24
C MET A 100 -1.68 1.41 0.17
N THR A 101 -2.85 1.29 0.81
CA THR A 101 -2.99 0.66 2.14
C THR A 101 -2.55 -0.80 2.11
N SER A 102 -2.90 -1.58 1.08
CA SER A 102 -2.41 -2.96 0.97
C SER A 102 -0.89 -3.03 0.80
N SER A 103 -0.30 -2.10 0.05
CA SER A 103 1.14 -2.01 -0.14
C SER A 103 1.85 -1.57 1.15
N THR A 104 1.37 -0.52 1.82
CA THR A 104 1.91 -0.02 3.08
C THR A 104 1.85 -1.08 4.18
N GLY A 105 0.72 -1.77 4.34
CA GLY A 105 0.62 -2.88 5.30
C GLY A 105 1.66 -3.97 5.03
N SER A 106 1.88 -4.35 3.77
CA SER A 106 2.92 -5.31 3.41
C SER A 106 4.34 -4.82 3.70
N ILE A 107 4.59 -3.51 3.57
CA ILE A 107 5.89 -2.88 3.86
C ILE A 107 6.15 -2.89 5.36
N ASP A 108 5.16 -2.53 6.17
CA ASP A 108 5.28 -2.53 7.62
C ASP A 108 5.52 -3.95 8.17
N GLU A 109 4.80 -4.94 7.64
CA GLU A 109 5.03 -6.36 7.97
C GLU A 109 6.45 -6.81 7.61
N MET A 110 6.95 -6.43 6.43
CA MET A 110 8.33 -6.72 6.01
C MET A 110 9.35 -6.03 6.91
N ALA A 111 9.12 -4.77 7.30
CA ALA A 111 10.01 -4.03 8.18
C ALA A 111 10.08 -4.67 9.58
N GLN A 112 8.93 -4.99 10.18
CA GLN A 112 8.86 -5.70 11.47
C GLN A 112 9.57 -7.06 11.41
N MET A 113 9.38 -7.82 10.32
CA MET A 113 10.10 -9.08 10.13
C MET A 113 11.62 -8.88 10.09
N VAL A 114 12.11 -7.87 9.36
CA VAL A 114 13.53 -7.55 9.27
C VAL A 114 14.08 -7.11 10.62
N GLU A 115 13.33 -6.33 11.40
CA GLU A 115 13.71 -5.90 12.75
C GLU A 115 13.84 -7.09 13.71
N ARG A 116 12.85 -7.99 13.73
CA ARG A 116 12.87 -9.21 14.56
C ARG A 116 14.03 -10.14 14.22
N ARG A 117 14.24 -10.37 12.92
CA ARG A 117 15.41 -11.14 12.43
C ARG A 117 16.72 -10.45 12.80
N HIS A 118 16.79 -9.12 12.78
CA HIS A 118 17.96 -8.38 13.20
C HIS A 118 18.25 -8.57 14.70
N ALA A 119 17.24 -8.47 15.56
CA ALA A 119 17.38 -8.72 17.00
C ALA A 119 17.87 -10.14 17.30
N ALA A 120 17.32 -11.14 16.59
CA ALA A 120 17.76 -12.53 16.69
C ALA A 120 19.20 -12.73 16.20
N LEU A 121 19.56 -12.12 15.06
CA LEU A 121 20.91 -12.17 14.50
C LEU A 121 21.93 -11.53 15.45
N THR A 122 21.61 -10.39 16.06
CA THR A 122 22.48 -9.72 17.03
C THR A 122 22.80 -10.65 18.20
N ARG A 123 21.81 -11.38 18.74
CA ARG A 123 22.06 -12.39 19.79
C ARG A 123 23.05 -13.45 19.33
N VAL A 124 22.88 -14.00 18.13
CA VAL A 124 23.83 -14.98 17.59
C VAL A 124 25.21 -14.38 17.38
N MET A 125 25.31 -13.19 16.80
CA MET A 125 26.59 -12.52 16.54
C MET A 125 27.32 -12.22 17.84
N THR A 126 26.61 -11.90 18.92
CA THR A 126 27.26 -11.74 20.23
C THR A 126 27.95 -13.01 20.71
N LEU A 127 27.39 -14.18 20.35
CA LEU A 127 28.04 -15.46 20.65
C LEU A 127 29.35 -15.61 19.89
N PHE A 128 29.56 -15.00 18.72
CA PHE A 128 30.82 -15.12 17.96
C PHE A 128 31.95 -14.20 18.46
N HIS A 129 31.70 -13.35 19.47
CA HIS A 129 32.78 -12.55 20.06
C HIS A 129 33.88 -13.44 20.66
N GLY A 130 35.13 -13.00 20.50
CA GLY A 130 36.32 -13.74 20.96
C GLY A 130 36.73 -14.92 20.07
N VAL A 131 36.00 -15.21 18.99
CA VAL A 131 36.39 -16.24 18.03
C VAL A 131 37.33 -15.65 16.98
N ASP A 132 38.59 -16.09 16.98
CA ASP A 132 39.65 -15.53 16.12
C ASP A 132 39.23 -15.45 14.66
N GLY A 133 39.24 -14.27 14.03
CA GLY A 133 38.89 -14.10 12.61
C GLY A 133 37.39 -14.26 12.27
N ALA A 134 36.51 -14.61 13.23
CA ALA A 134 35.07 -14.61 13.00
C ALA A 134 34.54 -13.19 12.74
N GLN A 135 35.07 -12.19 13.46
CA GLN A 135 34.65 -10.80 13.29
C GLN A 135 34.84 -10.30 11.84
N ALA A 136 35.98 -10.62 11.22
CA ALA A 136 36.24 -10.25 9.82
C ALA A 136 35.34 -11.01 8.83
N ALA A 137 35.01 -12.26 9.12
CA ALA A 137 34.12 -13.06 8.28
C ALA A 137 32.66 -12.58 8.36
N LEU A 138 32.24 -12.11 9.53
CA LEU A 138 30.87 -11.74 9.88
C LEU A 138 30.60 -10.22 9.78
N THR A 139 31.43 -9.49 9.04
CA THR A 139 31.18 -8.07 8.75
C THR A 139 29.90 -7.91 7.91
N PRO A 140 28.94 -7.07 8.35
CA PRO A 140 27.75 -6.70 7.57
C PRO A 140 28.10 -6.02 6.25
N ALA A 141 27.21 -6.10 5.27
CA ALA A 141 27.37 -5.33 4.03
C ALA A 141 27.15 -3.83 4.32
N PRO A 142 27.81 -2.92 3.59
CA PRO A 142 27.53 -1.51 3.71
C PRO A 142 26.06 -1.25 3.38
N ALA A 143 25.43 -0.35 4.14
CA ALA A 143 24.07 0.07 3.86
C ALA A 143 23.98 0.76 2.50
N LEU A 144 22.88 0.55 1.79
CA LEU A 144 22.60 1.27 0.56
C LEU A 144 22.37 2.76 0.84
N ASP A 145 22.84 3.60 -0.08
CA ASP A 145 22.69 5.05 0.00
C ASP A 145 21.20 5.45 -0.08
N PRO A 146 20.68 6.20 0.91
CA PRO A 146 19.27 6.57 0.98
C PRO A 146 18.82 7.48 -0.17
N ASP A 147 19.72 8.25 -0.78
CA ASP A 147 19.39 9.21 -1.85
C ASP A 147 19.24 8.52 -3.21
N SER A 148 19.95 7.41 -3.42
CA SER A 148 19.94 6.64 -4.67
C SER A 148 19.09 5.37 -4.62
N SER A 149 18.57 4.97 -3.45
CA SER A 149 17.81 3.73 -3.26
C SER A 149 16.43 3.95 -2.65
N THR A 150 15.43 3.24 -3.17
CA THR A 150 14.07 3.24 -2.61
C THR A 150 14.04 2.52 -1.25
N PRO A 151 13.12 2.87 -0.33
CA PRO A 151 12.98 2.18 0.96
C PRO A 151 12.84 0.65 0.83
N LEU A 152 12.08 0.18 -0.17
CA LEU A 152 11.93 -1.24 -0.47
C LEU A 152 13.26 -1.91 -0.83
N GLN A 153 14.06 -1.29 -1.69
CA GLN A 153 15.38 -1.82 -2.05
C GLN A 153 16.29 -1.94 -0.83
N ARG A 154 16.23 -0.97 0.10
CA ARG A 154 17.00 -1.01 1.34
C ARG A 154 16.56 -2.16 2.26
N ILE A 155 15.26 -2.35 2.46
CA ILE A 155 14.72 -3.46 3.26
C ILE A 155 15.15 -4.82 2.66
N VAL A 156 15.05 -4.97 1.34
CA VAL A 156 15.47 -6.19 0.64
C VAL A 156 16.98 -6.42 0.79
N ALA A 157 17.80 -5.37 0.65
CA ALA A 157 19.25 -5.48 0.81
C ALA A 157 19.63 -5.90 2.24
N VAL A 158 19.00 -5.32 3.27
CA VAL A 158 19.21 -5.70 4.67
C VAL A 158 18.82 -7.18 4.88
N ARG A 159 17.67 -7.61 4.36
CA ARG A 159 17.25 -9.02 4.44
C ARG A 159 18.27 -9.96 3.78
N MET A 160 18.73 -9.63 2.58
CA MET A 160 19.76 -10.43 1.90
C MET A 160 21.06 -10.49 2.70
N ASP A 161 21.43 -9.39 3.33
CA ASP A 161 22.61 -9.33 4.20
C ASP A 161 22.45 -10.21 5.45
N GLN A 162 21.27 -10.20 6.08
CA GLN A 162 20.96 -11.09 7.22
C GLN A 162 21.13 -12.57 6.83
N GLU A 163 20.58 -12.99 5.67
CA GLU A 163 20.70 -14.37 5.18
C GLU A 163 22.16 -14.76 4.88
N ARG A 164 22.94 -13.83 4.34
CA ARG A 164 24.38 -13.99 4.09
C ARG A 164 25.15 -14.11 5.40
N LEU A 165 24.86 -13.27 6.39
CA LEU A 165 25.55 -13.24 7.68
C LEU A 165 25.35 -14.53 8.45
N ILE A 166 24.11 -15.03 8.53
CA ILE A 166 23.87 -16.32 9.19
C ILE A 166 24.53 -17.47 8.42
N ALA A 167 24.55 -17.46 7.08
CA ALA A 167 25.29 -18.46 6.29
C ALA A 167 26.78 -18.46 6.60
N ARG A 168 27.38 -17.26 6.73
CA ARG A 168 28.79 -17.15 7.11
C ARG A 168 29.03 -17.62 8.53
N ALA A 169 28.13 -17.33 9.47
CA ALA A 169 28.21 -17.80 10.84
C ALA A 169 28.19 -19.34 10.92
N GLU A 170 27.25 -19.97 10.20
CA GLU A 170 27.16 -21.43 10.05
C GLU A 170 28.48 -22.02 9.51
N ASN A 171 29.02 -21.45 8.43
CA ASN A 171 30.26 -21.92 7.83
C ASN A 171 31.49 -21.74 8.74
N VAL A 172 31.60 -20.60 9.43
CA VAL A 172 32.72 -20.33 10.34
C VAL A 172 32.69 -21.30 11.51
N ALA A 173 31.54 -21.49 12.15
CA ALA A 173 31.38 -22.40 13.27
C ALA A 173 31.55 -23.86 12.84
N GLY A 174 30.83 -24.29 11.79
CA GLY A 174 30.83 -25.67 11.29
C GLY A 174 32.22 -26.12 10.85
N SER A 175 32.91 -25.33 10.03
CA SER A 175 34.23 -25.70 9.54
C SER A 175 35.27 -25.82 10.66
N ARG A 176 35.17 -25.02 11.72
CA ARG A 176 36.08 -25.11 12.89
C ARG A 176 35.75 -26.31 13.75
N ALA A 177 34.48 -26.53 14.05
CA ALA A 177 34.02 -27.72 14.78
C ALA A 177 34.47 -29.00 14.07
N GLU A 178 34.31 -29.10 12.75
CA GLU A 178 34.78 -30.25 11.96
C GLU A 178 36.28 -30.48 12.04
N ARG A 179 37.09 -29.41 11.96
CA ARG A 179 38.55 -29.50 12.10
C ARG A 179 38.93 -29.99 13.50
N LEU A 180 38.28 -29.49 14.55
CA LEU A 180 38.50 -29.93 15.92
C LEU A 180 38.08 -31.39 16.10
N ARG A 181 36.89 -31.78 15.62
CA ARG A 181 36.44 -33.19 15.64
C ARG A 181 37.44 -34.12 14.96
N LEU A 182 38.03 -33.70 13.84
CA LEU A 182 39.07 -34.46 13.16
C LEU A 182 40.34 -34.57 14.01
N ALA A 183 40.80 -33.47 14.61
CA ALA A 183 41.98 -33.47 15.47
C ALA A 183 41.82 -34.42 16.68
N PHE A 184 40.67 -34.40 17.35
CA PHE A 184 40.37 -35.32 18.45
C PHE A 184 40.35 -36.78 17.98
N ARG A 185 39.70 -37.07 16.84
CA ARG A 185 39.69 -38.42 16.26
C ARG A 185 41.09 -38.91 15.89
N LEU A 186 41.93 -38.04 15.34
CA LEU A 186 43.34 -38.35 15.05
C LEU A 186 44.16 -38.61 16.32
N ALA A 187 43.82 -37.96 17.43
CA ALA A 187 44.40 -38.22 18.74
C ALA A 187 43.83 -39.48 19.44
N GLY A 188 42.88 -40.19 18.81
CA GLY A 188 42.22 -41.36 19.40
C GLY A 188 41.17 -41.01 20.46
N LEU A 189 40.74 -39.75 20.55
CA LEU A 189 39.74 -39.26 21.48
C LEU A 189 38.36 -39.21 20.82
N ASN A 190 37.31 -39.48 21.60
CA ASN A 190 35.93 -39.27 21.16
C ASN A 190 35.54 -37.79 21.34
N PRO A 191 35.34 -37.00 20.27
CA PRO A 191 34.98 -35.59 20.40
C PRO A 191 33.66 -35.37 21.14
N ALA A 192 32.70 -36.30 21.03
CA ALA A 192 31.40 -36.19 21.70
C ALA A 192 31.49 -36.26 23.24
N ALA A 193 32.63 -36.70 23.80
CA ALA A 193 32.87 -36.69 25.23
C ALA A 193 33.20 -35.29 25.78
N TYR A 194 33.59 -34.36 24.90
CA TYR A 194 34.05 -33.01 25.25
C TYR A 194 33.11 -31.90 24.75
N ALA A 195 32.20 -32.23 23.83
CA ALA A 195 31.16 -31.31 23.36
C ALA A 195 30.05 -31.15 24.41
N PRO A 196 29.54 -29.94 24.66
CA PRO A 196 28.37 -29.73 25.50
C PRO A 196 27.16 -30.48 24.93
N ARG A 197 26.37 -31.13 25.80
CA ARG A 197 25.15 -31.86 25.38
C ARG A 197 23.97 -30.94 25.12
N ASP A 198 23.91 -29.81 25.80
CA ASP A 198 22.82 -28.84 25.69
C ASP A 198 23.38 -27.47 25.31
N THR A 199 23.06 -26.99 24.11
CA THR A 199 23.36 -25.63 23.70
C THR A 199 22.32 -24.68 24.26
N ALA A 200 22.63 -24.03 25.38
CA ALA A 200 21.81 -22.94 25.89
C ALA A 200 22.11 -21.65 25.11
N LEU A 201 21.13 -21.19 24.32
CA LEU A 201 21.21 -19.95 23.53
C LEU A 201 21.16 -18.65 24.37
N GLY A 202 21.36 -18.73 25.69
CA GLY A 202 21.34 -17.57 26.59
C GLY A 202 19.97 -16.89 26.64
N GLY A 203 19.00 -17.52 27.30
CA GLY A 203 17.64 -17.01 27.50
C GLY A 203 16.90 -17.79 28.59
N PRO A 204 15.63 -17.45 28.89
CA PRO A 204 14.79 -18.24 29.80
C PRO A 204 14.84 -19.72 29.43
N LEU A 205 14.76 -20.62 30.42
CA LEU A 205 14.88 -22.08 30.28
C LEU A 205 13.79 -22.65 29.34
N ILE A 206 14.01 -22.50 28.04
CA ILE A 206 13.21 -23.10 26.99
C ILE A 206 14.05 -24.23 26.42
N ASP A 207 13.45 -25.40 26.33
CA ASP A 207 14.08 -26.57 25.75
C ASP A 207 14.58 -26.22 24.35
N ALA A 208 15.90 -26.12 24.22
CA ALA A 208 16.58 -25.81 22.98
C ALA A 208 16.41 -26.96 21.96
N GLY A 209 15.61 -27.99 22.22
CA GLY A 209 15.29 -29.02 21.22
C GLY A 209 14.42 -28.55 20.06
N ASP A 210 13.45 -27.64 20.26
CA ASP A 210 12.41 -27.36 19.25
C ASP A 210 12.67 -26.06 18.45
N PRO A 211 12.95 -26.14 17.13
CA PRO A 211 13.09 -24.95 16.28
C PRO A 211 11.82 -24.10 16.18
N ARG A 212 10.64 -24.70 16.36
CA ARG A 212 9.36 -23.97 16.33
C ARG A 212 9.19 -23.12 17.57
N ALA A 213 9.49 -23.68 18.75
CA ALA A 213 9.51 -22.94 20.00
C ALA A 213 10.50 -21.76 19.93
N LEU A 214 11.68 -21.98 19.35
CA LEU A 214 12.67 -20.93 19.15
C LEU A 214 12.17 -19.85 18.17
N GLY A 215 11.53 -20.25 17.07
CA GLY A 215 10.91 -19.33 16.12
C GLY A 215 9.85 -18.45 16.77
N ALA A 216 8.99 -19.02 17.63
CA ALA A 216 7.97 -18.28 18.35
C ALA A 216 8.55 -17.26 19.35
N VAL A 217 9.63 -17.61 20.06
CA VAL A 217 10.29 -16.74 21.05
C VAL A 217 11.04 -15.60 20.38
N LEU A 218 11.71 -15.89 19.26
CA LEU A 218 12.44 -14.90 18.48
C LEU A 218 11.52 -14.10 17.54
N ASP A 219 10.26 -14.53 17.40
CA ASP A 219 9.26 -14.01 16.47
C ASP A 219 9.83 -13.92 15.03
N VAL A 220 10.45 -15.04 14.62
CA VAL A 220 11.03 -15.26 13.29
C VAL A 220 10.49 -16.56 12.70
N ASP A 221 10.62 -16.71 11.39
CA ASP A 221 10.24 -17.94 10.70
C ASP A 221 11.08 -19.15 11.16
N GLU A 222 10.46 -20.33 11.15
CA GLU A 222 11.08 -21.60 11.57
C GLU A 222 12.36 -21.93 10.78
N ALA A 223 12.42 -21.55 9.51
CA ALA A 223 13.60 -21.79 8.69
C ALA A 223 14.80 -20.97 9.21
N PHE A 224 14.62 -19.67 9.45
CA PHE A 224 15.65 -18.81 10.02
C PHE A 224 16.04 -19.24 11.44
N ALA A 225 15.07 -19.63 12.27
CA ALA A 225 15.32 -20.15 13.62
C ALA A 225 16.22 -21.41 13.62
N ARG A 226 15.99 -22.34 12.68
CA ARG A 226 16.86 -23.52 12.50
C ARG A 226 18.30 -23.14 12.16
N ARG A 227 18.49 -22.14 11.31
CA ARG A 227 19.84 -21.66 10.93
C ARG A 227 20.58 -21.03 12.10
N ILE A 228 19.88 -20.21 12.88
CA ILE A 228 20.39 -19.65 14.15
C ILE A 228 20.84 -20.76 15.09
N ARG A 229 19.98 -21.76 15.29
CA ARG A 229 20.27 -22.92 16.14
C ARG A 229 21.51 -23.66 15.65
N ASN A 230 21.56 -24.02 14.37
CA ASN A 230 22.70 -24.72 13.78
C ASN A 230 24.02 -23.94 13.95
N ALA A 231 24.00 -22.63 13.75
CA ALA A 231 25.17 -21.78 13.95
C ALA A 231 25.63 -21.78 15.42
N ALA A 232 24.69 -21.68 16.36
CA ALA A 232 24.98 -21.69 17.78
C ALA A 232 25.45 -23.06 18.30
N ASP A 233 24.86 -24.16 17.83
CA ASP A 233 25.25 -25.52 18.19
C ASP A 233 26.68 -25.82 17.74
N ASN A 234 26.98 -25.53 16.47
CA ASN A 234 28.34 -25.70 15.95
C ASN A 234 29.35 -24.81 16.68
N LEU A 235 28.94 -23.61 17.10
CA LEU A 235 29.81 -22.70 17.84
C LEU A 235 30.06 -23.17 19.28
N SER A 236 29.02 -23.65 19.96
CA SER A 236 29.08 -24.26 21.30
C SER A 236 30.01 -25.48 21.30
N GLU A 237 29.84 -26.37 20.32
CA GLU A 237 30.70 -27.52 20.15
C GLU A 237 32.14 -27.13 19.82
N MET A 238 32.33 -26.18 18.90
CA MET A 238 33.64 -25.65 18.58
C MET A 238 34.36 -25.13 19.83
N ARG A 239 33.67 -24.38 20.70
CA ARG A 239 34.24 -23.88 21.95
C ARG A 239 34.60 -25.01 22.91
N GLY A 240 33.67 -25.92 23.19
CA GLY A 240 33.95 -27.04 24.10
C GLY A 240 35.13 -27.89 23.64
N LEU A 241 35.24 -28.15 22.33
CA LEU A 241 36.39 -28.85 21.76
C LEU A 241 37.68 -28.02 21.82
N ALA A 242 37.62 -26.70 21.62
CA ALA A 242 38.78 -25.82 21.71
C ALA A 242 39.30 -25.71 23.15
N ASP A 243 38.40 -25.54 24.11
CA ASP A 243 38.72 -25.46 25.54
C ASP A 243 39.33 -26.77 26.03
N ALA A 244 38.73 -27.91 25.65
CA ALA A 244 39.31 -29.22 25.95
C ALA A 244 40.67 -29.42 25.28
N ALA A 245 40.87 -28.86 24.08
CA ALA A 245 42.13 -28.96 23.37
C ALA A 245 43.29 -28.23 24.05
N GLU A 246 43.01 -27.14 24.78
CA GLU A 246 44.02 -26.39 25.51
C GLU A 246 44.63 -27.21 26.66
N GLY A 247 43.84 -28.09 27.29
CA GLY A 247 44.29 -28.97 28.37
C GLY A 247 44.93 -30.29 27.92
N LEU A 248 44.88 -30.63 26.62
CA LEU A 248 45.32 -31.93 26.12
C LEU A 248 46.74 -31.88 25.53
N PRO A 249 47.63 -32.83 25.88
CA PRO A 249 48.99 -32.87 25.35
C PRO A 249 49.02 -33.44 23.92
N PHE A 250 48.54 -32.68 22.94
CA PHE A 250 48.58 -33.07 21.52
C PHE A 250 49.98 -33.01 20.90
N ARG A 251 50.96 -32.41 21.59
CA ARG A 251 52.32 -32.29 21.11
C ARG A 251 53.02 -33.66 21.17
N ARG A 252 53.69 -34.05 20.09
CA ARG A 252 54.58 -35.22 20.12
C ARG A 252 55.67 -34.98 21.18
N PRO A 253 55.81 -35.87 22.18
CA PRO A 253 56.76 -35.66 23.27
C PRO A 253 58.22 -35.73 22.80
N THR A 254 58.52 -36.51 21.75
CA THR A 254 59.85 -36.57 21.15
C THR A 254 59.77 -36.53 19.60
N PRO A 255 60.74 -35.89 18.93
CA PRO A 255 60.78 -35.80 17.46
C PRO A 255 61.20 -37.12 16.81
N SER A 256 61.97 -37.94 17.52
CA SER A 256 62.37 -39.28 17.10
C SER A 256 61.82 -40.34 18.04
N ARG A 257 61.49 -41.50 17.46
CA ARG A 257 61.20 -42.73 18.21
C ARG A 257 62.44 -43.60 18.18
N THR A 258 63.38 -43.34 19.09
CA THR A 258 64.50 -44.25 19.29
C THR A 258 64.08 -45.29 20.32
N THR A 259 63.73 -46.49 19.87
CA THR A 259 63.59 -47.63 20.78
C THR A 259 64.96 -48.25 20.99
N SER A 260 65.32 -48.55 22.24
CA SER A 260 66.54 -49.29 22.55
C SER A 260 66.63 -50.59 21.73
N GLY A 261 67.80 -50.84 21.11
CA GLY A 261 68.11 -52.12 20.45
C GLY A 261 68.56 -53.22 21.42
N PHE A 262 68.89 -52.86 22.66
CA PHE A 262 69.03 -53.81 23.76
C PHE A 262 67.63 -54.27 24.14
N GLY A 263 67.42 -55.59 24.23
CA GLY A 263 66.14 -56.25 24.44
C GLY A 263 65.36 -55.82 25.69
N VAL A 264 64.34 -56.60 26.06
CA VAL A 264 63.39 -56.26 27.13
C VAL A 264 64.16 -55.88 28.41
N ARG A 265 63.98 -54.63 28.88
CA ARG A 265 64.55 -54.16 30.13
C ARG A 265 63.56 -54.42 31.25
N PHE A 266 64.08 -54.83 32.40
CA PHE A 266 63.30 -54.96 33.63
C PHE A 266 62.63 -53.61 33.97
N ASP A 267 61.35 -53.66 34.30
CA ASP A 267 60.57 -52.49 34.72
C ASP A 267 61.23 -51.87 35.97
N PRO A 268 61.63 -50.58 35.95
CA PRO A 268 62.28 -49.94 37.09
C PRO A 268 61.42 -49.88 38.35
N PHE A 269 60.10 -50.08 38.24
CA PHE A 269 59.19 -50.09 39.40
C PHE A 269 58.93 -51.50 39.92
N ASN A 270 58.87 -52.49 39.02
CA ASN A 270 58.43 -53.85 39.36
C ASN A 270 59.56 -54.89 39.34
N GLY A 271 60.74 -54.52 38.84
CA GLY A 271 61.92 -55.39 38.79
C GLY A 271 61.73 -56.68 37.97
N ARG A 272 60.70 -56.72 37.13
CA ARG A 272 60.29 -57.86 36.30
C ARG A 272 60.32 -57.51 34.83
#